data_AF-A0AAV7KDX0-F1
#
_entry.id   AF-A0AAV7KDX0-F1
#
_cell.length_a   1.000
_cell.length_b   1.000
_cell.length_c   1.000
_cell.angle_alpha   90.00
_cell.angle_beta   90.00
_cell.angle_gamma   90.00
#
_symmetry.space_group_name_H-M   'P 1'
#
loop_
_entity.id
_entity.type
_entity.pdbx_description
1 polymer ?
#
loop_
_entity_poly.entity_id
_entity_poly.type
_entity_poly.pdbx_seq_one_letter_code
_entity_poly.pdbx_strand_id
1 'polypeptide(L)'
;MEIYSVTTCNSGSQMSIDTVDSIPEQHSFIEENLTEIRKPLFKLTMKAARNRLNVLLKHIQFVAQREQVDEKKVAALALELISNQEYDRETSSICKEIIATGTYGNVKKVSIPMSSYIIDLLEIGAFKYTQLKKLLKQDIVFPSYKVISQYRQEISLSRSVLFVTNPDGNSIGVSVPYFGILELTIQRHLLSFDSIVNNSQYPLSVRNADGLVGSGSHNSYNQVNSNPGLGTHSIILFGFKVLSITDNTGFSLYVNTSPNSPFSFRAVCLIALKENHENVKFIMDTLVNPATKLIVEQGIAIENRHIKVEIIRSIFDTKMAGLLDGAGGASCHLCTATGKEINSLEWARSGFPINRYITDANQLFDDINEDEIFALPSKKRCGITHHPTSEINILAASPLHAYLCVFRWYMLLIYHLDAGCKKWSPTCTKVQDSLKRIRSIIEAKCSIKIDIPSSQGGTSTTGNVARNCFRDKRDFFRCATSTINPVDKPTLKMIQTTSR
;
A
#
# COMPACT_ATOMS: atom_id res chain seq x y z
N MET A 1 44.36 13.74 7.14
CA MET A 1 44.29 12.62 8.09
C MET A 1 44.27 13.24 9.47
N GLU A 2 43.08 13.56 9.98
CA GLU A 2 42.85 13.98 11.36
C GLU A 2 41.43 13.53 11.70
N ILE A 3 41.35 12.63 12.67
CA ILE A 3 40.14 11.96 13.14
C ILE A 3 39.60 12.81 14.27
N TYR A 4 38.44 13.45 14.07
CA TYR A 4 37.72 14.09 15.17
C TYR A 4 36.78 13.07 15.83
N SER A 5 37.09 12.79 17.09
CA SER A 5 36.34 11.95 18.02
C SER A 5 34.97 12.55 18.34
N VAL A 6 33.93 11.72 18.26
CA VAL A 6 32.59 12.04 18.75
C VAL A 6 32.54 11.77 20.25
N THR A 7 32.44 12.83 21.05
CA THR A 7 32.19 12.77 22.49
C THR A 7 30.68 12.64 22.72
N THR A 8 30.25 11.54 23.33
CA THR A 8 28.87 11.32 23.77
C THR A 8 28.63 11.98 25.12
N CYS A 9 27.89 13.09 25.13
CA CYS A 9 27.34 13.67 26.36
C CYS A 9 26.04 12.95 26.72
N ASN A 10 26.13 12.03 27.69
CA ASN A 10 25.00 11.55 28.47
C ASN A 10 24.56 12.66 29.45
N SER A 11 23.38 13.22 29.25
CA SER A 11 22.63 13.85 30.33
C SER A 11 21.16 13.50 30.17
N GLY A 12 20.64 12.79 31.16
CA GLY A 12 19.27 12.34 31.21
C GLY A 12 18.31 13.50 31.47
N SER A 13 17.18 13.47 30.78
CA SER A 13 15.92 13.94 31.31
C SER A 13 14.82 13.03 30.78
N GLN A 14 14.21 12.28 31.71
CA GLN A 14 12.95 11.58 31.46
C GLN A 14 11.88 12.64 31.21
N MET A 15 11.49 12.86 29.95
CA MET A 15 10.19 13.42 29.66
C MET A 15 9.19 12.27 29.58
N SER A 16 8.29 12.22 30.57
CA SER A 16 7.05 11.45 30.47
C SER A 16 6.27 11.96 29.26
N ILE A 17 6.22 11.14 28.21
CA ILE A 17 5.27 11.33 27.13
C ILE A 17 3.91 10.97 27.71
N ASP A 18 3.11 11.98 28.03
CA ASP A 18 1.69 11.81 28.24
C ASP A 18 1.12 11.15 26.99
N THR A 19 0.63 9.93 27.17
CA THR A 19 -0.09 9.16 26.17
C THR A 19 -1.31 9.96 25.74
N VAL A 20 -1.24 10.59 24.58
CA VAL A 20 -2.44 10.99 23.84
C VAL A 20 -3.12 9.70 23.41
N ASP A 21 -4.15 9.30 24.15
CA ASP A 21 -5.10 8.26 23.74
C ASP A 21 -5.76 8.70 22.43
N SER A 22 -5.17 8.31 21.30
CA SER A 22 -5.72 8.58 19.96
C SER A 22 -6.35 7.31 19.36
N ILE A 23 -7.66 7.19 19.57
CA ILE A 23 -8.71 6.66 18.68
C ILE A 23 -8.25 5.58 17.65
N PRO A 24 -8.21 4.29 18.03
CA PRO A 24 -7.96 3.18 17.09
C PRO A 24 -9.12 2.87 16.13
N GLU A 25 -10.32 3.39 16.38
CA GLU A 25 -11.55 2.95 15.68
C GLU A 25 -11.71 3.50 14.26
N GLN A 26 -10.98 4.55 13.85
CA GLN A 26 -11.18 5.16 12.54
C GLN A 26 -10.36 4.49 11.41
N HIS A 27 -9.23 3.84 11.71
CA HIS A 27 -8.34 3.29 10.68
C HIS A 27 -8.76 1.90 10.16
N SER A 28 -9.37 1.04 10.99
CA SER A 28 -9.87 -0.27 10.53
C SER A 28 -11.10 -0.16 9.63
N PHE A 29 -11.77 1.00 9.67
CA PHE A 29 -13.03 1.26 8.98
C PHE A 29 -12.86 1.55 7.48
N ILE A 30 -11.68 2.00 7.04
CA ILE A 30 -11.45 2.42 5.65
C ILE A 30 -11.17 1.22 4.73
N GLU A 31 -10.55 0.14 5.24
CA GLU A 31 -10.06 -0.97 4.40
C GLU A 31 -11.07 -2.11 4.15
N GLU A 32 -12.10 -2.29 4.99
CA GLU A 32 -13.23 -3.19 4.68
C GLU A 32 -14.02 -2.71 3.46
N ASN A 33 -13.96 -1.41 3.12
CA ASN A 33 -14.77 -0.82 2.06
C ASN A 33 -14.17 -0.97 0.64
N LEU A 34 -12.88 -1.28 0.46
CA LEU A 34 -12.26 -1.24 -0.89
C LEU A 34 -12.72 -2.36 -1.85
N THR A 35 -13.10 -3.53 -1.35
CA THR A 35 -13.70 -4.60 -2.17
C THR A 35 -15.19 -4.37 -2.45
N GLU A 36 -15.87 -3.64 -1.57
CA GLU A 36 -17.25 -3.20 -1.76
C GLU A 36 -17.38 -1.92 -2.60
N ILE A 37 -16.34 -1.09 -2.66
CA ILE A 37 -16.29 0.10 -3.53
C ILE A 37 -16.45 -0.27 -5.03
N ARG A 38 -16.10 -1.50 -5.42
CA ARG A 38 -16.30 -1.99 -6.81
C ARG A 38 -17.68 -2.59 -7.08
N LYS A 39 -18.46 -2.92 -6.04
CA LYS A 39 -19.81 -3.42 -6.23
C LYS A 39 -20.77 -2.25 -6.43
N PRO A 40 -21.82 -2.44 -7.24
CA PRO A 40 -22.92 -1.49 -7.28
C PRO A 40 -23.45 -1.22 -5.85
N LEU A 41 -23.74 0.03 -5.51
CA LEU A 41 -24.27 0.51 -4.24
C LEU A 41 -25.49 -0.29 -3.76
N PHE A 42 -26.37 -0.73 -4.66
CA PHE A 42 -27.52 -1.60 -4.33
C PHE A 42 -27.14 -3.07 -4.03
N LYS A 43 -25.92 -3.51 -4.36
CA LYS A 43 -25.39 -4.83 -4.00
C LYS A 43 -24.56 -4.79 -2.71
N LEU A 44 -24.49 -3.64 -2.06
CA LEU A 44 -23.82 -3.47 -0.78
C LEU A 44 -24.76 -3.76 0.38
N THR A 45 -24.18 -4.18 1.51
CA THR A 45 -24.90 -4.12 2.78
C THR A 45 -25.24 -2.66 3.10
N MET A 46 -26.36 -2.39 3.79
CA MET A 46 -26.76 -1.03 4.18
C MET A 46 -25.64 -0.28 4.94
N LYS A 47 -24.86 -0.99 5.75
CA LYS A 47 -23.71 -0.45 6.47
C LYS A 47 -22.61 0.01 5.51
N ALA A 48 -22.27 -0.80 4.52
CA ALA A 48 -21.25 -0.50 3.52
C ALA A 48 -21.64 0.61 2.56
N ALA A 49 -22.90 0.61 2.10
CA ALA A 49 -23.48 1.70 1.31
C ALA A 49 -23.37 3.04 2.07
N ARG A 50 -23.75 3.05 3.35
CA ARG A 50 -23.67 4.25 4.21
C ARG A 50 -22.23 4.72 4.40
N ASN A 51 -21.29 3.80 4.55
CA ASN A 51 -19.87 4.13 4.70
C ASN A 51 -19.29 4.74 3.42
N ARG A 52 -19.59 4.16 2.26
CA ARG A 52 -19.18 4.67 0.95
C ARG A 52 -19.76 6.07 0.69
N LEU A 53 -21.04 6.26 1.00
CA LEU A 53 -21.71 7.56 0.92
C LEU A 53 -21.12 8.58 1.90
N ASN A 54 -20.72 8.17 3.11
CA ASN A 54 -20.07 9.06 4.07
C ASN A 54 -18.67 9.50 3.62
N VAL A 55 -17.88 8.62 2.99
CA VAL A 55 -16.59 8.99 2.39
C VAL A 55 -16.78 9.96 1.24
N LEU A 56 -17.77 9.68 0.37
CA LEU A 56 -18.16 10.56 -0.72
C LEU A 56 -18.59 11.93 -0.18
N LEU A 57 -19.45 11.99 0.84
CA LEU A 57 -19.90 13.22 1.52
C LEU A 57 -18.75 14.02 2.11
N LYS A 58 -17.77 13.38 2.77
CA LYS A 58 -16.57 14.07 3.29
C LYS A 58 -15.72 14.67 2.17
N HIS A 59 -15.59 13.96 1.05
CA HIS A 59 -14.88 14.47 -0.13
C HIS A 59 -15.63 15.61 -0.81
N ILE A 60 -16.96 15.49 -0.92
CA ILE A 60 -17.86 16.54 -1.38
C ILE A 60 -17.71 17.79 -0.51
N GLN A 61 -17.73 17.65 0.81
CA GLN A 61 -17.52 18.75 1.78
C GLN A 61 -16.21 19.46 1.55
N PHE A 62 -15.11 18.71 1.49
CA PHE A 62 -13.77 19.25 1.25
C PHE A 62 -13.69 20.03 -0.07
N VAL A 63 -14.24 19.46 -1.13
CA VAL A 63 -14.22 20.04 -2.47
C VAL A 63 -15.13 21.27 -2.57
N ALA A 64 -16.33 21.20 -1.99
CA ALA A 64 -17.28 22.29 -1.90
C ALA A 64 -16.66 23.50 -1.18
N GLN A 65 -15.99 23.25 -0.06
CA GLN A 65 -15.31 24.26 0.73
C GLN A 65 -14.13 24.90 -0.03
N ARG A 66 -13.32 24.10 -0.75
CA ARG A 66 -12.19 24.59 -1.54
C ARG A 66 -12.61 25.50 -2.70
N GLU A 67 -13.69 25.12 -3.38
CA GLU A 67 -14.14 25.79 -4.61
C GLU A 67 -15.25 26.82 -4.34
N GLN A 68 -15.60 27.05 -3.06
CA GLN A 68 -16.67 27.94 -2.63
C GLN A 68 -18.02 27.61 -3.30
N VAL A 69 -18.30 26.31 -3.43
CA VAL A 69 -19.56 25.76 -3.96
C VAL A 69 -20.36 25.14 -2.82
N ASP A 70 -21.68 25.01 -3.02
CA ASP A 70 -22.57 24.41 -2.04
C ASP A 70 -22.36 22.88 -1.97
N GLU A 71 -22.13 22.36 -0.77
CA GLU A 71 -21.95 20.93 -0.47
C GLU A 71 -23.11 20.07 -1.01
N LYS A 72 -24.34 20.56 -0.90
CA LYS A 72 -25.54 19.86 -1.38
C LYS A 72 -25.54 19.70 -2.90
N LYS A 73 -24.89 20.63 -3.65
CA LYS A 73 -24.75 20.54 -5.12
C LYS A 73 -23.79 19.44 -5.53
N VAL A 74 -22.64 19.34 -4.88
CA VAL A 74 -21.65 18.30 -5.19
C VAL A 74 -22.17 16.92 -4.76
N ALA A 75 -22.96 16.86 -3.68
CA ALA A 75 -23.61 15.64 -3.21
C ALA A 75 -24.71 15.13 -4.14
N ALA A 76 -25.63 16.00 -4.55
CA ALA A 76 -26.69 15.63 -5.48
C ALA A 76 -26.13 15.20 -6.83
N LEU A 77 -25.10 15.90 -7.34
CA LEU A 77 -24.39 15.53 -8.56
C LEU A 77 -23.76 14.14 -8.43
N ALA A 78 -22.99 13.89 -7.36
CA ALA A 78 -22.33 12.61 -7.14
C ALA A 78 -23.31 11.45 -6.92
N LEU A 79 -24.44 11.69 -6.25
CA LEU A 79 -25.50 10.69 -6.07
C LEU A 79 -26.24 10.39 -7.38
N GLU A 80 -26.56 11.40 -8.19
CA GLU A 80 -27.18 11.20 -9.51
C GLU A 80 -26.24 10.45 -10.45
N LEU A 81 -24.95 10.76 -10.40
CA LEU A 81 -23.87 10.09 -11.13
C LEU A 81 -23.76 8.60 -10.79
N ILE A 82 -23.87 8.27 -9.51
CA ILE A 82 -23.79 6.91 -9.01
C ILE A 82 -25.08 6.14 -9.36
N SER A 83 -26.26 6.75 -9.20
CA SER A 83 -27.55 6.13 -9.55
C SER A 83 -27.64 5.77 -11.04
N ASN A 84 -27.07 6.61 -11.92
CA ASN A 84 -27.08 6.40 -13.37
C ASN A 84 -26.07 5.36 -13.86
N GLN A 85 -25.01 5.05 -13.11
CA GLN A 85 -24.12 3.92 -13.43
C GLN A 85 -24.73 2.56 -13.11
N GLU A 86 -25.78 2.55 -12.28
CA GLU A 86 -26.30 1.35 -11.63
C GLU A 86 -27.73 0.98 -12.04
N TYR A 87 -28.38 1.76 -12.93
CA TYR A 87 -29.79 1.62 -13.29
C TYR A 87 -30.74 1.66 -12.07
N ASP A 88 -30.39 2.38 -11.00
CA ASP A 88 -31.27 2.55 -9.84
C ASP A 88 -32.21 3.75 -10.06
N ARG A 89 -33.43 3.45 -10.51
CA ARG A 89 -34.47 4.44 -10.79
C ARG A 89 -34.94 5.18 -9.52
N GLU A 90 -34.87 4.55 -8.35
CA GLU A 90 -35.40 5.11 -7.10
C GLU A 90 -34.42 6.13 -6.52
N THR A 91 -33.14 5.79 -6.46
CA THR A 91 -32.08 6.75 -6.09
C THR A 91 -31.99 7.91 -7.10
N SER A 92 -32.15 7.65 -8.40
CA SER A 92 -32.21 8.71 -9.42
C SER A 92 -33.40 9.65 -9.21
N SER A 93 -34.58 9.12 -8.82
CA SER A 93 -35.77 9.92 -8.53
C SER A 93 -35.57 10.83 -7.32
N ILE A 94 -35.01 10.30 -6.22
CA ILE A 94 -34.72 11.07 -5.01
C ILE A 94 -33.66 12.16 -5.28
N CYS A 95 -32.65 11.86 -6.09
CA CYS A 95 -31.64 12.86 -6.49
C CYS A 95 -32.24 13.98 -7.33
N LYS A 96 -33.14 13.65 -8.27
CA LYS A 96 -33.89 14.64 -9.07
C LYS A 96 -34.87 15.45 -8.23
N GLU A 97 -35.39 14.90 -7.15
CA GLU A 97 -36.25 15.62 -6.21
C GLU A 97 -35.43 16.59 -5.35
N ILE A 98 -34.27 16.16 -4.83
CA ILE A 98 -33.30 17.04 -4.16
C ILE A 98 -32.87 18.16 -5.13
N ILE A 99 -32.43 17.76 -6.33
CA ILE A 99 -32.54 18.45 -7.64
C ILE A 99 -33.47 19.66 -7.74
N ALA A 100 -34.76 19.33 -7.65
CA ALA A 100 -35.87 20.23 -7.92
C ALA A 100 -36.24 21.11 -6.72
N THR A 101 -35.87 20.73 -5.49
CA THR A 101 -36.29 21.42 -4.25
C THR A 101 -35.55 22.71 -3.91
N GLY A 102 -34.73 23.25 -4.82
CA GLY A 102 -34.69 24.70 -4.97
C GLY A 102 -33.84 25.53 -4.01
N THR A 103 -32.71 25.06 -3.49
CA THR A 103 -31.66 25.95 -2.93
C THR A 103 -30.40 25.92 -3.79
N TYR A 104 -30.52 26.37 -5.05
CA TYR A 104 -29.45 26.34 -6.04
C TYR A 104 -28.98 27.74 -6.40
N GLY A 105 -27.95 28.25 -5.72
CA GLY A 105 -27.26 29.45 -6.19
C GLY A 105 -26.51 29.19 -7.51
N ASN A 106 -26.91 29.82 -8.61
CA ASN A 106 -26.20 30.23 -9.85
C ASN A 106 -24.95 29.51 -10.42
N VAL A 107 -24.52 28.34 -9.96
CA VAL A 107 -23.36 27.64 -10.53
C VAL A 107 -23.78 26.83 -11.75
N LYS A 108 -23.93 27.52 -12.88
CA LYS A 108 -24.29 26.90 -14.17
C LYS A 108 -23.13 26.16 -14.83
N LYS A 109 -21.87 26.35 -14.39
CA LYS A 109 -20.66 25.81 -15.06
C LYS A 109 -19.74 25.09 -14.06
N VAL A 110 -19.37 23.86 -14.39
CA VAL A 110 -18.37 23.08 -13.63
C VAL A 110 -16.98 23.36 -14.17
N SER A 111 -16.00 23.55 -13.30
CA SER A 111 -14.61 23.80 -13.71
C SER A 111 -13.97 22.57 -14.37
N ILE A 112 -12.92 22.78 -15.18
CA ILE A 112 -12.17 21.68 -15.81
C ILE A 112 -11.49 20.79 -14.76
N PRO A 113 -10.81 21.32 -13.71
CA PRO A 113 -10.24 20.50 -12.65
C PRO A 113 -11.27 19.64 -11.93
N MET A 114 -12.44 20.21 -11.60
CA MET A 114 -13.54 19.49 -10.96
C MET A 114 -14.05 18.36 -11.85
N SER A 115 -14.22 18.62 -13.14
CA SER A 115 -14.69 17.60 -14.08
C SER A 115 -13.67 16.46 -14.24
N SER A 116 -12.38 16.79 -14.24
CA SER A 116 -11.31 15.79 -14.18
C SER A 116 -11.40 14.95 -12.91
N TYR A 117 -11.61 15.59 -11.75
CA TYR A 117 -11.73 14.91 -10.48
C TYR A 117 -12.94 13.96 -10.43
N ILE A 118 -14.10 14.39 -10.93
CA ILE A 118 -15.32 13.58 -11.03
C ILE A 118 -15.07 12.31 -11.88
N ILE A 119 -14.36 12.46 -13.00
CA ILE A 119 -14.03 11.31 -13.87
C ILE A 119 -13.21 10.26 -13.10
N ASP A 120 -12.22 10.68 -12.33
CA ASP A 120 -11.36 9.77 -11.56
C ASP A 120 -12.10 9.17 -10.36
N LEU A 121 -12.87 9.98 -9.63
CA LEU A 121 -13.65 9.55 -8.48
C LEU A 121 -14.71 8.49 -8.84
N LEU A 122 -15.30 8.61 -10.02
CA LEU A 122 -16.34 7.69 -10.50
C LEU A 122 -15.81 6.58 -11.41
N GLU A 123 -14.51 6.58 -11.70
CA GLU A 123 -13.87 5.62 -12.60
C GLU A 123 -14.57 5.51 -13.97
N ILE A 124 -14.98 6.65 -14.56
CA ILE A 124 -15.73 6.67 -15.83
C ILE A 124 -14.86 7.01 -17.04
N GLY A 125 -15.05 6.29 -18.14
CA GLY A 125 -14.41 6.61 -19.41
C GLY A 125 -15.07 7.79 -20.15
N ALA A 126 -14.42 8.24 -21.23
CA ALA A 126 -14.86 9.34 -22.09
C ALA A 126 -16.33 9.23 -22.54
N PHE A 127 -16.76 8.02 -22.90
CA PHE A 127 -18.12 7.76 -23.34
C PHE A 127 -19.15 7.99 -22.23
N LYS A 128 -18.95 7.37 -21.07
CA LYS A 128 -19.83 7.54 -19.89
C LYS A 128 -19.89 8.99 -19.44
N TYR A 129 -18.75 9.70 -19.41
CA TYR A 129 -18.70 11.13 -19.11
C TYR A 129 -19.49 11.97 -20.12
N THR A 130 -19.43 11.61 -21.41
CA THR A 130 -20.20 12.31 -22.46
C THR A 130 -21.70 12.07 -22.32
N GLN A 131 -22.12 10.86 -21.96
CA GLN A 131 -23.53 10.55 -21.68
C GLN A 131 -24.03 11.35 -20.49
N LEU A 132 -23.27 11.35 -19.39
CA LEU A 132 -23.54 12.16 -18.22
C LEU A 132 -23.75 13.64 -18.57
N LYS A 133 -22.80 14.22 -19.31
CA LYS A 133 -22.90 15.63 -19.73
C LYS A 133 -24.17 15.91 -20.54
N LYS A 134 -24.62 14.96 -21.37
CA LYS A 134 -25.88 15.10 -22.14
C LYS A 134 -27.09 15.07 -21.22
N LEU A 135 -27.11 14.17 -20.24
CA LEU A 135 -28.21 14.04 -19.27
C LEU A 135 -28.39 15.32 -18.45
N LEU A 136 -27.29 15.94 -18.03
CA LEU A 136 -27.32 17.11 -17.14
C LEU A 136 -27.26 18.46 -17.88
N LYS A 137 -27.34 18.48 -19.21
CA LYS A 137 -27.09 19.69 -20.02
C LYS A 137 -28.06 20.83 -19.71
N GLN A 138 -29.27 20.52 -19.23
CA GLN A 138 -30.30 21.52 -18.91
C GLN A 138 -29.98 22.27 -17.60
N ASP A 139 -29.30 21.60 -16.67
CA ASP A 139 -29.07 22.10 -15.31
C ASP A 139 -27.61 22.53 -15.07
N ILE A 140 -26.66 21.82 -15.68
CA ILE A 140 -25.23 21.96 -15.41
C ILE A 140 -24.41 21.89 -16.70
N VAL A 141 -23.59 22.92 -16.93
CA VAL A 141 -22.68 22.97 -18.08
C VAL A 141 -21.33 22.37 -17.69
N PHE A 142 -21.11 21.14 -18.14
CA PHE A 142 -19.82 20.46 -18.06
C PHE A 142 -18.89 20.82 -19.25
N PRO A 143 -17.57 20.93 -19.05
CA PRO A 143 -16.59 21.00 -20.14
C PRO A 143 -16.63 19.71 -20.97
N SER A 144 -16.17 19.79 -22.23
CA SER A 144 -16.06 18.60 -23.08
C SER A 144 -14.93 17.68 -22.58
N TYR A 145 -15.04 16.38 -22.85
CA TYR A 145 -13.97 15.44 -22.50
C TYR A 145 -12.63 15.81 -23.16
N LYS A 146 -12.65 16.36 -24.39
CA LYS A 146 -11.45 16.84 -25.07
C LYS A 146 -10.71 17.90 -24.26
N VAL A 147 -11.44 18.89 -23.74
CA VAL A 147 -10.87 19.96 -22.90
C VAL A 147 -10.29 19.41 -21.60
N ILE A 148 -10.98 18.45 -20.97
CA ILE A 148 -10.48 17.78 -19.76
C ILE A 148 -9.23 16.96 -20.05
N SER A 149 -9.20 16.25 -21.19
CA SER A 149 -8.05 15.46 -21.60
C SER A 149 -6.82 16.33 -21.85
N GLN A 150 -7.00 17.52 -22.46
CA GLN A 150 -5.93 18.50 -22.65
C GLN A 150 -5.41 19.01 -21.31
N TYR A 151 -6.32 19.42 -20.42
CA TYR A 151 -5.95 19.79 -19.05
C TYR A 151 -5.19 18.69 -18.32
N ARG A 152 -5.65 17.44 -18.39
CA ARG A 152 -4.95 16.28 -17.80
C ARG A 152 -3.55 16.09 -18.35
N GLN A 153 -3.34 16.33 -19.65
CA GLN A 153 -2.01 16.28 -20.25
C GLN A 153 -1.11 17.39 -19.74
N GLU A 154 -1.64 18.60 -19.53
CA GLU A 154 -0.91 19.75 -18.97
C GLU A 154 -0.54 19.55 -17.50
N ILE A 155 -1.46 18.97 -16.71
CA ILE A 155 -1.24 18.69 -15.28
C ILE A 155 -0.63 17.31 -15.04
N SER A 156 -0.07 16.66 -16.04
CA SER A 156 0.66 15.41 -15.85
C SER A 156 2.02 15.53 -16.50
N LEU A 157 2.96 14.73 -16.03
CA LEU A 157 4.20 14.48 -16.75
C LEU A 157 3.97 13.55 -17.94
N SER A 158 2.81 13.64 -18.60
CA SER A 158 2.44 12.78 -19.75
C SER A 158 3.42 12.93 -20.91
N ARG A 159 4.03 14.11 -21.06
CA ARG A 159 5.10 14.36 -22.04
C ARG A 159 6.44 13.73 -21.66
N SER A 160 6.59 13.28 -20.42
CA SER A 160 7.82 12.67 -19.89
C SER A 160 7.67 11.16 -19.70
N VAL A 161 6.64 10.54 -20.24
CA VAL A 161 6.50 9.08 -20.21
C VAL A 161 7.57 8.47 -21.11
N LEU A 162 8.42 7.65 -20.51
CA LEU A 162 9.46 6.88 -21.17
C LEU A 162 8.96 5.46 -21.36
N PHE A 163 9.17 4.92 -22.56
CA PHE A 163 9.02 3.48 -22.79
C PHE A 163 10.25 2.77 -22.26
N VAL A 164 10.02 1.80 -21.37
CA VAL A 164 11.10 0.98 -20.83
C VAL A 164 11.29 -0.19 -21.77
N THR A 165 12.51 -0.39 -22.26
CA THR A 165 12.87 -1.50 -23.13
C THR A 165 13.79 -2.48 -22.43
N ASN A 166 13.62 -3.77 -22.70
CA ASN A 166 14.60 -4.78 -22.28
C ASN A 166 15.87 -4.72 -23.18
N PRO A 167 16.92 -5.50 -22.89
CA PRO A 167 18.15 -5.53 -23.70
C PRO A 167 17.92 -5.91 -25.18
N ASP A 168 16.85 -6.63 -25.49
CA ASP A 168 16.46 -7.00 -26.85
C ASP A 168 15.71 -5.87 -27.59
N GLY A 169 15.54 -4.71 -26.96
CA GLY A 169 14.83 -3.55 -27.53
C GLY A 169 13.30 -3.63 -27.43
N ASN A 170 12.75 -4.63 -26.74
CA ASN A 170 11.32 -4.79 -26.62
C ASN A 170 10.75 -3.89 -25.52
N SER A 171 9.65 -3.20 -25.81
CA SER A 171 8.95 -2.43 -24.77
C SER A 171 8.33 -3.37 -23.73
N ILE A 172 8.78 -3.21 -22.49
CA ILE A 172 8.36 -4.01 -21.33
C ILE A 172 7.54 -3.20 -20.33
N GLY A 173 7.34 -1.92 -20.57
CA GLY A 173 6.58 -1.08 -19.67
C GLY A 173 6.76 0.40 -19.93
N VAL A 174 6.30 1.17 -18.96
CA VAL A 174 6.37 2.64 -18.98
C VAL A 174 6.92 3.15 -17.66
N SER A 175 7.63 4.26 -17.72
CA SER A 175 8.12 4.97 -16.55
C SER A 175 8.00 6.48 -16.73
N VAL A 176 7.93 7.21 -15.63
CA VAL A 176 8.19 8.66 -15.59
C VAL A 176 9.45 8.90 -14.76
N PRO A 177 10.23 9.96 -15.02
CA PRO A 177 11.41 10.28 -14.22
C PRO A 177 11.04 10.47 -12.75
N TYR A 178 11.61 9.64 -11.86
CA TYR A 178 11.26 9.65 -10.43
C TYR A 178 11.46 11.02 -9.78
N PHE A 179 12.61 11.67 -10.05
CA PHE A 179 12.90 13.02 -9.57
C PHE A 179 11.80 14.01 -9.96
N GLY A 180 11.45 14.08 -11.25
CA GLY A 180 10.48 15.06 -11.76
C GLY A 180 9.07 14.85 -11.23
N ILE A 181 8.62 13.60 -11.06
CA ILE A 181 7.29 13.34 -10.49
C ILE A 181 7.22 13.62 -8.99
N LEU A 182 8.32 13.42 -8.25
CA LEU A 182 8.41 13.77 -6.84
C LEU A 182 8.41 15.29 -6.67
N GLU A 183 9.23 16.01 -7.44
CA GLU A 183 9.26 17.47 -7.49
C GLU A 183 7.88 18.06 -7.77
N LEU A 184 7.20 17.62 -8.84
CA LEU A 184 5.84 18.07 -9.17
C LEU A 184 4.85 17.76 -8.03
N THR A 185 4.99 16.62 -7.36
CA THR A 185 4.12 16.24 -6.24
C THR A 185 4.33 17.18 -5.05
N ILE A 186 5.57 17.50 -4.71
CA ILE A 186 5.90 18.43 -3.62
C ILE A 186 5.41 19.84 -3.97
N GLN A 187 5.68 20.33 -5.19
CA GLN A 187 5.21 21.63 -5.65
C GLN A 187 3.70 21.79 -5.47
N ARG A 188 2.92 20.75 -5.81
CA ARG A 188 1.45 20.76 -5.64
C ARG A 188 1.00 20.79 -4.20
N HIS A 189 1.70 20.09 -3.32
CA HIS A 189 1.42 20.18 -1.91
C HIS A 189 1.70 21.60 -1.42
N LEU A 190 2.82 22.22 -1.79
CA LEU A 190 3.16 23.58 -1.40
C LEU A 190 2.16 24.62 -1.91
N LEU A 191 1.68 24.50 -3.16
CA LEU A 191 0.63 25.36 -3.72
C LEU A 191 -0.70 25.31 -2.93
N SER A 192 -0.93 24.24 -2.17
CA SER A 192 -2.13 24.12 -1.33
C SER A 192 -2.02 24.95 -0.03
N PHE A 193 -0.85 25.53 0.26
CA PHE A 193 -0.54 26.24 1.50
C PHE A 193 0.04 27.65 1.25
N ASP A 194 -0.20 28.24 0.06
CA ASP A 194 0.43 29.48 -0.44
C ASP A 194 0.54 30.62 0.59
N SER A 195 -0.45 30.82 1.46
CA SER A 195 -0.41 31.89 2.47
C SER A 195 0.61 31.67 3.59
N ILE A 196 0.86 30.41 3.97
CA ILE A 196 1.82 30.03 5.02
C ILE A 196 3.21 29.88 4.41
N VAL A 197 3.26 29.26 3.23
CA VAL A 197 4.51 28.93 2.54
C VAL A 197 5.23 30.18 2.08
N ASN A 198 4.54 31.19 1.54
CA ASN A 198 5.17 32.42 1.03
C ASN A 198 5.88 33.26 2.10
N ASN A 199 5.55 33.08 3.38
CA ASN A 199 6.20 33.80 4.48
C ASN A 199 7.37 33.03 5.13
N SER A 200 7.50 31.72 4.87
CA SER A 200 8.58 30.91 5.44
C SER A 200 9.82 30.96 4.52
N GLN A 201 10.86 31.69 4.91
CA GLN A 201 12.20 31.58 4.28
C GLN A 201 12.96 30.32 4.73
N TYR A 202 12.34 29.50 5.57
CA TYR A 202 12.98 28.36 6.21
C TYR A 202 13.24 27.21 5.23
N PRO A 203 14.41 26.55 5.34
CA PRO A 203 14.66 25.29 4.65
C PRO A 203 13.56 24.28 4.97
N LEU A 204 13.10 23.56 3.94
CA LEU A 204 12.09 22.53 4.08
C LEU A 204 12.72 21.14 4.02
N SER A 205 12.13 20.20 4.75
CA SER A 205 12.44 18.79 4.66
C SER A 205 11.19 17.98 4.31
N VAL A 206 11.36 17.03 3.40
CA VAL A 206 10.32 16.11 2.94
C VAL A 206 10.65 14.70 3.39
N ARG A 207 9.68 14.03 4.00
CA ARG A 207 9.75 12.57 4.23
C ARG A 207 8.95 11.88 3.15
N ASN A 208 9.62 11.06 2.36
CA ASN A 208 9.05 10.33 1.23
C ASN A 208 9.16 8.83 1.47
N ALA A 209 8.06 8.10 1.32
CA ALA A 209 8.09 6.65 1.35
C ALA A 209 7.99 6.09 -0.07
N ASP A 210 8.89 5.17 -0.43
CA ASP A 210 8.88 4.50 -1.74
C ASP A 210 8.97 2.97 -1.62
N GLY A 211 8.80 2.31 -2.76
CA GLY A 211 9.05 0.88 -2.87
C GLY A 211 8.42 0.24 -4.10
N LEU A 212 8.66 -1.07 -4.19
CA LEU A 212 8.24 -1.91 -5.31
C LEU A 212 7.26 -2.97 -4.82
N VAL A 213 6.31 -3.32 -5.68
CA VAL A 213 5.43 -4.46 -5.46
C VAL A 213 5.22 -5.21 -6.76
N GLY A 214 5.31 -6.55 -6.69
CA GLY A 214 4.89 -7.43 -7.76
C GLY A 214 3.39 -7.72 -7.68
N SER A 215 2.74 -7.75 -8.83
CA SER A 215 1.36 -8.17 -8.98
C SER A 215 1.29 -9.24 -10.06
N GLY A 216 0.69 -10.38 -9.72
CA GLY A 216 0.50 -11.51 -10.63
C GLY A 216 -0.92 -11.59 -11.17
N SER A 217 -1.14 -12.58 -12.04
CA SER A 217 -2.47 -12.98 -12.52
C SER A 217 -3.22 -11.91 -13.30
N HIS A 218 -2.47 -11.10 -14.02
CA HIS A 218 -3.01 -10.20 -15.02
C HIS A 218 -3.45 -10.99 -16.26
N ASN A 219 -4.46 -10.47 -16.95
CA ASN A 219 -4.92 -11.03 -18.21
C ASN A 219 -3.83 -10.89 -19.27
N SER A 220 -3.61 -11.95 -20.04
CA SER A 220 -2.84 -11.85 -21.27
C SER A 220 -3.69 -11.32 -22.40
N TYR A 221 -3.16 -10.33 -23.09
CA TYR A 221 -3.80 -9.74 -24.26
C TYR A 221 -3.20 -10.36 -25.53
N ASN A 222 -4.07 -10.83 -26.42
CA ASN A 222 -3.69 -11.33 -27.74
C ASN A 222 -3.33 -10.13 -28.63
N GLN A 223 -2.10 -9.63 -28.52
CA GLN A 223 -1.61 -8.55 -29.38
C GLN A 223 -0.90 -9.15 -30.59
N VAL A 224 -1.17 -8.62 -31.78
CA VAL A 224 -0.59 -9.10 -33.05
C VAL A 224 0.95 -9.06 -33.04
N ASN A 225 1.54 -8.19 -32.21
CA ASN A 225 2.98 -8.02 -32.02
C ASN A 225 3.47 -8.44 -30.62
N SER A 226 2.71 -9.22 -29.86
CA SER A 226 3.21 -9.68 -28.56
C SER A 226 4.38 -10.61 -28.81
N ASN A 227 5.57 -10.16 -28.45
CA ASN A 227 6.73 -11.03 -28.42
C ASN A 227 6.39 -12.22 -27.53
N PRO A 228 6.46 -13.47 -28.01
CA PRO A 228 5.93 -14.64 -27.30
C PRO A 228 6.57 -14.89 -25.92
N GLY A 229 7.68 -14.20 -25.59
CA GLY A 229 8.32 -14.20 -24.26
C GLY A 229 7.85 -13.10 -23.29
N LEU A 230 7.13 -12.07 -23.73
CA LEU A 230 6.66 -10.98 -22.88
C LEU A 230 5.26 -11.25 -22.34
N GLY A 231 5.20 -12.12 -21.34
CA GLY A 231 3.96 -12.40 -20.62
C GLY A 231 3.51 -11.19 -19.81
N THR A 232 2.34 -10.63 -20.15
CA THR A 232 1.69 -9.55 -19.37
C THR A 232 1.05 -10.04 -18.08
N HIS A 233 1.23 -11.31 -17.73
CA HIS A 233 0.69 -11.97 -16.54
C HIS A 233 1.22 -11.44 -15.22
N SER A 234 2.38 -10.78 -15.24
CA SER A 234 3.02 -10.22 -14.05
C SER A 234 3.42 -8.79 -14.32
N ILE A 235 3.25 -7.95 -13.31
CA ILE A 235 3.60 -6.55 -13.34
C ILE A 235 4.42 -6.22 -12.09
N ILE A 236 5.50 -5.48 -12.25
CA ILE A 236 6.20 -4.80 -11.17
C ILE A 236 5.82 -3.34 -11.21
N LEU A 237 5.36 -2.82 -10.08
CA LEU A 237 5.00 -1.42 -9.87
C LEU A 237 6.02 -0.79 -8.91
N PHE A 238 6.67 0.28 -9.33
CA PHE A 238 7.41 1.17 -8.43
C PHE A 238 6.62 2.47 -8.25
N GLY A 239 6.61 2.99 -7.02
CA GLY A 239 6.06 4.30 -6.75
C GLY A 239 6.35 4.78 -5.35
N PHE A 240 5.80 5.95 -5.03
CA PHE A 240 6.09 6.65 -3.79
C PHE A 240 4.86 7.36 -3.23
N LYS A 241 5.03 7.93 -2.04
CA LYS A 241 4.08 8.83 -1.38
C LYS A 241 4.85 9.82 -0.50
N VAL A 242 4.44 11.08 -0.55
CA VAL A 242 4.90 12.09 0.41
C VAL A 242 4.19 11.84 1.74
N LEU A 243 4.96 11.63 2.81
CA LEU A 243 4.46 11.42 4.16
C LEU A 243 4.28 12.74 4.90
N SER A 244 5.28 13.62 4.82
CA SER A 244 5.24 14.92 5.47
C SER A 244 6.15 15.94 4.80
N ILE A 245 5.80 17.21 4.96
CA ILE A 245 6.65 18.37 4.68
C ILE A 245 6.76 19.16 5.98
N THR A 246 7.99 19.40 6.44
CA THR A 246 8.28 20.15 7.66
C THR A 246 9.27 21.26 7.38
N ASP A 247 9.22 22.33 8.14
CA ASP A 247 10.30 23.33 8.15
C ASP A 247 11.43 22.93 9.11
N ASN A 248 12.48 23.75 9.20
CA ASN A 248 13.61 23.53 10.09
C ASN A 248 13.29 23.72 11.58
N THR A 249 12.14 24.29 11.93
CA THR A 249 11.65 24.39 13.32
C THR A 249 10.94 23.12 13.78
N GLY A 250 10.65 22.21 12.84
CA GLY A 250 9.84 21.02 13.08
C GLY A 250 8.34 21.24 12.88
N PHE A 251 7.91 22.43 12.47
CA PHE A 251 6.52 22.69 12.15
C PHE A 251 6.13 21.94 10.87
N SER A 252 5.01 21.21 10.92
CA SER A 252 4.55 20.44 9.77
C SER A 252 3.59 21.24 8.90
N LEU A 253 4.03 21.54 7.68
CA LEU A 253 3.22 22.17 6.64
C LEU A 253 2.23 21.19 6.02
N TYR A 254 2.64 19.92 5.93
CA TYR A 254 1.82 18.86 5.37
C TYR A 254 2.09 17.55 6.11
N VAL A 255 1.01 16.85 6.47
CA VAL A 255 1.04 15.46 6.92
C VAL A 255 0.02 14.68 6.10
N ASN A 256 0.45 13.57 5.52
CA ASN A 256 -0.44 12.64 4.87
C ASN A 256 -1.24 11.89 5.94
N THR A 257 -2.52 12.23 6.09
CA THR A 257 -3.43 11.63 7.08
C THR A 257 -3.86 10.21 6.70
N SER A 258 -3.57 9.76 5.48
CA SER A 258 -3.96 8.44 4.98
C SER A 258 -2.83 7.81 4.17
N PRO A 259 -1.66 7.55 4.78
CA PRO A 259 -0.46 7.14 4.06
C PRO A 259 -0.60 5.76 3.39
N ASN A 260 -1.53 4.92 3.82
CA ASN A 260 -1.79 3.62 3.18
C ASN A 260 -2.93 3.66 2.17
N SER A 261 -3.49 4.85 1.89
CA SER A 261 -4.52 5.02 0.88
C SER A 261 -3.93 4.94 -0.53
N PRO A 262 -4.58 4.22 -1.46
CA PRO A 262 -4.15 4.18 -2.85
C PRO A 262 -4.16 5.56 -3.51
N PHE A 263 -4.99 6.51 -3.03
CA PHE A 263 -5.06 7.87 -3.56
C PHE A 263 -3.82 8.72 -3.23
N SER A 264 -3.05 8.32 -2.21
CA SER A 264 -1.80 8.99 -1.84
C SER A 264 -0.58 8.45 -2.59
N PHE A 265 -0.71 7.27 -3.19
CA PHE A 265 0.36 6.64 -3.95
C PHE A 265 0.53 7.31 -5.31
N ARG A 266 1.78 7.42 -5.77
CA ARG A 266 2.16 7.96 -7.07
C ARG A 266 3.00 6.91 -7.79
N ALA A 267 2.44 6.39 -8.89
CA ALA A 267 3.16 5.44 -9.72
C ALA A 267 4.29 6.13 -10.48
N VAL A 268 5.46 5.50 -10.48
CA VAL A 268 6.66 5.95 -11.21
C VAL A 268 6.91 5.05 -12.40
N CYS A 269 6.83 3.72 -12.23
CA CYS A 269 6.92 2.80 -13.35
C CYS A 269 5.97 1.61 -13.21
N LEU A 270 5.54 1.10 -14.36
CA LEU A 270 4.68 -0.06 -14.52
C LEU A 270 5.32 -0.98 -15.56
N ILE A 271 5.89 -2.10 -15.11
CA ILE A 271 6.75 -2.97 -15.92
C ILE A 271 6.13 -4.36 -15.98
N ALA A 272 5.83 -4.87 -17.18
CA ALA A 272 5.26 -6.18 -17.44
C ALA A 272 6.33 -7.30 -17.35
N LEU A 273 6.90 -7.45 -16.16
CA LEU A 273 7.89 -8.46 -15.84
C LEU A 273 7.50 -9.23 -14.58
N LYS A 274 8.06 -10.44 -14.43
CA LYS A 274 7.92 -11.24 -13.22
C LYS A 274 8.84 -10.70 -12.12
N GLU A 275 8.34 -10.70 -10.89
CA GLU A 275 9.14 -10.38 -9.72
C GLU A 275 10.20 -11.47 -9.42
N ASN A 276 11.41 -11.22 -9.90
CA ASN A 276 12.65 -11.97 -9.63
C ASN A 276 13.81 -10.99 -9.43
N HIS A 277 14.99 -11.51 -9.08
CA HIS A 277 16.15 -10.67 -8.76
C HIS A 277 16.63 -9.87 -9.97
N GLU A 278 16.72 -10.48 -11.15
CA GLU A 278 17.25 -9.85 -12.36
C GLU A 278 16.39 -8.66 -12.81
N ASN A 279 15.06 -8.84 -12.80
CA ASN A 279 14.12 -7.80 -13.20
C ASN A 279 14.06 -6.67 -12.16
N VAL A 280 14.10 -7.01 -10.86
CA VAL A 280 14.17 -5.98 -9.79
C VAL A 280 15.47 -5.21 -9.90
N LYS A 281 16.61 -5.87 -10.06
CA LYS A 281 17.92 -5.23 -10.27
C LYS A 281 17.89 -4.28 -11.46
N PHE A 282 17.37 -4.72 -12.61
CA PHE A 282 17.22 -3.88 -13.79
C PHE A 282 16.41 -2.61 -13.50
N ILE A 283 15.25 -2.72 -12.83
CA ILE A 283 14.42 -1.58 -12.47
C ILE A 283 15.16 -0.64 -11.50
N MET A 284 15.80 -1.21 -10.48
CA MET A 284 16.52 -0.46 -9.47
C MET A 284 17.68 0.33 -10.09
N ASP A 285 18.57 -0.34 -10.83
CA ASP A 285 19.77 0.27 -11.38
C ASP A 285 19.47 1.27 -12.50
N THR A 286 18.47 0.99 -13.32
CA THR A 286 18.18 1.81 -14.51
C THR A 286 17.26 2.98 -14.19
N LEU A 287 16.29 2.80 -13.28
CA LEU A 287 15.20 3.75 -13.08
C LEU A 287 15.18 4.41 -11.70
N VAL A 288 15.55 3.68 -10.64
CA VAL A 288 15.29 4.10 -9.26
C VAL A 288 16.52 4.64 -8.56
N ASN A 289 17.62 3.89 -8.51
CA ASN A 289 18.84 4.22 -7.78
C ASN A 289 19.51 5.51 -8.28
N PRO A 290 19.70 5.74 -9.60
CA PRO A 290 20.27 7.00 -10.08
C PRO A 290 19.47 8.23 -9.65
N ALA A 291 18.13 8.14 -9.69
CA ALA A 291 17.25 9.21 -9.24
C ALA A 291 17.25 9.34 -7.71
N THR A 292 17.26 8.22 -6.97
CA THR A 292 17.31 8.21 -5.50
C THR A 292 18.57 8.92 -5.01
N LYS A 293 19.73 8.59 -5.58
CA LYS A 293 21.01 9.23 -5.28
C LYS A 293 20.95 10.73 -5.52
N LEU A 294 20.45 11.14 -6.69
CA LEU A 294 20.29 12.55 -7.04
C LEU A 294 19.39 13.29 -6.02
N ILE A 295 18.22 12.72 -5.68
CA ILE A 295 17.26 13.29 -4.74
C ILE A 295 17.88 13.44 -3.33
N VAL A 296 18.62 12.43 -2.86
CA VAL A 296 19.19 12.43 -1.51
C VAL A 296 20.39 13.38 -1.40
N GLU A 297 21.26 13.40 -2.41
CA GLU A 297 22.48 14.23 -2.40
C GLU A 297 22.18 15.70 -2.68
N GLN A 298 21.29 15.99 -3.64
CA GLN A 298 21.04 17.35 -4.13
C GLN A 298 19.71 17.93 -3.66
N GLY A 299 18.85 17.15 -3.01
CA GLY A 299 17.50 17.61 -2.69
C GLY A 299 16.68 17.94 -3.93
N ILE A 300 15.68 18.81 -3.77
CA ILE A 300 14.82 19.29 -4.86
C ILE A 300 14.75 20.82 -4.77
N ALA A 301 14.97 21.49 -5.89
CA ALA A 301 14.88 22.94 -6.01
C ALA A 301 13.49 23.34 -6.51
N ILE A 302 12.67 23.94 -5.65
CA ILE A 302 11.35 24.46 -6.04
C ILE A 302 11.36 25.96 -5.81
N GLU A 303 11.21 26.71 -6.90
CA GLU A 303 11.33 28.18 -6.89
C GLU A 303 12.71 28.61 -6.35
N ASN A 304 12.73 29.35 -5.23
CA ASN A 304 13.95 29.83 -4.58
C ASN A 304 14.32 29.01 -3.33
N ARG A 305 13.84 27.76 -3.24
CA ARG A 305 14.02 26.90 -2.05
C ARG A 305 14.74 25.62 -2.41
N HIS A 306 15.67 25.25 -1.55
CA HIS A 306 16.30 23.94 -1.56
C HIS A 306 15.61 23.04 -0.52
N ILE A 307 14.99 21.96 -0.98
CA ILE A 307 14.22 21.04 -0.14
C ILE A 307 15.04 19.77 0.10
N LYS A 308 15.35 19.46 1.35
CA LYS A 308 16.00 18.19 1.72
C LYS A 308 14.97 17.06 1.65
N VAL A 309 15.35 15.92 1.07
CA VAL A 309 14.45 14.76 0.97
C VAL A 309 15.04 13.56 1.72
N GLU A 310 14.26 13.01 2.66
CA GLU A 310 14.49 11.71 3.28
C GLU A 310 13.66 10.66 2.52
N ILE A 311 14.32 9.65 1.95
CA ILE A 311 13.65 8.52 1.29
C ILE A 311 13.62 7.32 2.25
N ILE A 312 12.42 6.80 2.49
CA ILE A 312 12.13 5.65 3.35
C ILE A 312 11.58 4.54 2.47
N ARG A 313 12.41 3.56 2.13
CA ARG A 313 11.94 2.38 1.39
C ARG A 313 11.12 1.52 2.34
N SER A 314 9.81 1.46 2.12
CA SER A 314 8.87 0.77 3.02
C SER A 314 7.64 0.21 2.32
N ILE A 315 7.46 0.50 1.02
CA ILE A 315 6.34 0.00 0.23
C ILE A 315 6.75 -1.30 -0.45
N PHE A 316 6.86 -2.36 0.33
CA PHE A 316 7.19 -3.71 -0.14
C PHE A 316 6.57 -4.78 0.75
N ASP A 317 6.54 -6.02 0.24
CA ASP A 317 6.29 -7.20 1.05
C ASP A 317 7.61 -7.89 1.45
N THR A 318 7.52 -8.98 2.21
CA THR A 318 8.72 -9.71 2.68
C THR A 318 9.51 -10.32 1.52
N LYS A 319 8.85 -10.74 0.44
CA LYS A 319 9.54 -11.34 -0.72
C LYS A 319 10.34 -10.28 -1.46
N MET A 320 9.74 -9.12 -1.72
CA MET A 320 10.40 -7.98 -2.33
C MET A 320 11.50 -7.43 -1.42
N ALA A 321 11.31 -7.38 -0.10
CA ALA A 321 12.38 -7.01 0.84
C ALA A 321 13.62 -7.90 0.63
N GLY A 322 13.42 -9.21 0.55
CA GLY A 322 14.47 -10.19 0.26
C GLY A 322 15.18 -10.00 -1.08
N LEU A 323 14.49 -9.44 -2.08
CA LEU A 323 15.08 -9.10 -3.40
C LEU A 323 15.84 -7.76 -3.38
N LEU A 324 15.45 -6.86 -2.49
CA LEU A 324 16.06 -5.54 -2.31
C LEU A 324 17.32 -5.60 -1.46
N ASP A 325 17.29 -6.36 -0.37
CA ASP A 325 18.38 -6.47 0.60
C ASP A 325 19.34 -7.64 0.33
N GLY A 326 19.10 -8.44 -0.71
CA GLY A 326 19.92 -9.61 -1.03
C GLY A 326 19.68 -10.81 -0.12
N ALA A 327 18.82 -10.70 0.90
CA ALA A 327 18.70 -11.61 2.02
C ALA A 327 17.46 -12.52 1.94
N GLY A 328 17.14 -13.03 0.75
CA GLY A 328 15.96 -13.88 0.53
C GLY A 328 15.93 -15.19 1.33
N GLY A 329 17.06 -15.63 1.89
CA GLY A 329 17.17 -16.79 2.77
C GLY A 329 17.21 -16.45 4.27
N ALA A 330 17.10 -15.17 4.65
CA ALA A 330 17.19 -14.74 6.02
C ALA A 330 15.93 -15.08 6.82
N SER A 331 16.11 -15.33 8.12
CA SER A 331 14.98 -15.48 9.04
C SER A 331 14.36 -14.13 9.44
N CYS A 332 15.10 -13.03 9.27
CA CYS A 332 14.65 -11.67 9.55
C CYS A 332 15.39 -10.68 8.63
N HIS A 333 14.65 -9.72 8.05
CA HIS A 333 15.19 -8.66 7.20
C HIS A 333 15.67 -7.42 7.99
N LEU A 334 15.44 -7.38 9.30
CA LEU A 334 15.87 -6.26 10.15
C LEU A 334 17.10 -6.61 11.00
N CYS A 335 17.44 -7.90 11.12
CA CYS A 335 18.56 -8.35 11.93
C CYS A 335 19.32 -9.52 11.31
N THR A 336 20.53 -9.78 11.82
CA THR A 336 21.41 -10.86 11.36
C THR A 336 21.19 -12.19 12.07
N ALA A 337 20.26 -12.25 13.03
CA ALA A 337 20.00 -13.46 13.81
C ALA A 337 19.50 -14.63 12.95
N THR A 338 20.02 -15.81 13.26
CA THR A 338 19.56 -17.07 12.68
C THR A 338 18.19 -17.46 13.21
N GLY A 339 17.46 -18.30 12.48
CA GLY A 339 16.19 -18.85 12.96
C GLY A 339 16.30 -19.57 14.30
N LYS A 340 17.46 -20.16 14.64
CA LYS A 340 17.69 -20.79 15.96
C LYS A 340 17.77 -19.74 17.07
N GLU A 341 18.48 -18.63 16.82
CA GLU A 341 18.64 -17.53 17.79
C GLU A 341 17.31 -16.82 18.03
N ILE A 342 16.55 -16.51 16.96
CA ILE A 342 15.24 -15.84 17.06
C ILE A 342 14.23 -16.65 17.87
N ASN A 343 14.32 -17.98 17.84
CA ASN A 343 13.45 -18.87 18.61
C ASN A 343 13.91 -19.10 20.06
N SER A 344 14.96 -18.41 20.52
CA SER A 344 15.44 -18.52 21.90
C SER A 344 14.74 -17.52 22.83
N LEU A 345 14.50 -17.95 24.08
CA LEU A 345 13.91 -17.09 25.12
C LEU A 345 14.80 -15.88 25.44
N GLU A 346 16.12 -16.07 25.37
CA GLU A 346 17.11 -15.02 25.61
C GLU A 346 16.98 -13.91 24.57
N TRP A 347 16.90 -14.27 23.28
CA TRP A 347 16.70 -13.30 22.20
C TRP A 347 15.39 -12.54 22.35
N ALA A 348 14.30 -13.23 22.69
CA ALA A 348 13.01 -12.60 22.95
C ALA A 348 13.08 -11.58 24.11
N ARG A 349 13.96 -11.81 25.11
CA ARG A 349 14.17 -10.91 26.25
C ARG A 349 15.12 -9.75 25.95
N SER A 350 16.08 -9.93 25.04
CA SER A 350 17.06 -8.89 24.69
C SER A 350 16.49 -7.76 23.82
N GLY A 351 15.23 -7.88 23.39
CA GLY A 351 14.62 -7.00 22.41
C GLY A 351 14.93 -7.42 20.98
N PHE A 352 14.32 -6.74 20.02
CA PHE A 352 14.50 -6.99 18.58
C PHE A 352 15.53 -5.99 18.02
N PRO A 353 16.82 -6.33 17.95
CA PRO A 353 17.81 -5.41 17.41
C PRO A 353 17.56 -5.16 15.92
N ILE A 354 17.77 -3.92 15.49
CA ILE A 354 17.80 -3.55 14.08
C ILE A 354 19.26 -3.33 13.72
N ASN A 355 19.87 -4.32 13.09
CA ASN A 355 21.31 -4.35 12.81
C ASN A 355 21.65 -4.94 11.43
N ARG A 356 20.68 -4.99 10.52
CA ARG A 356 20.93 -5.35 9.12
C ARG A 356 20.95 -4.08 8.27
N TYR A 357 22.16 -3.65 7.90
CA TYR A 357 22.37 -2.51 7.01
C TYR A 357 22.78 -2.99 5.61
N ILE A 358 22.45 -2.20 4.59
CA ILE A 358 22.69 -2.55 3.19
C ILE A 358 24.20 -2.59 2.89
N THR A 359 24.98 -1.73 3.54
CA THR A 359 26.44 -1.69 3.46
C THR A 359 27.07 -2.99 3.95
N ASP A 360 26.58 -3.51 5.07
CA ASP A 360 27.07 -4.76 5.67
C ASP A 360 26.67 -5.95 4.82
N ALA A 361 25.47 -5.90 4.21
CA ALA A 361 24.99 -6.93 3.29
C ALA A 361 25.81 -7.00 1.99
N ASN A 362 26.19 -5.85 1.43
CA ASN A 362 27.09 -5.77 0.27
C ASN A 362 28.47 -6.34 0.61
N GLN A 363 29.10 -5.87 1.70
CA GLN A 363 30.40 -6.37 2.13
C GLN A 363 30.37 -7.88 2.37
N LEU A 364 29.33 -8.37 3.05
CA LEU A 364 29.17 -9.79 3.30
C LEU A 364 29.00 -10.59 2.00
N PHE A 365 28.28 -10.06 0.99
CA PHE A 365 28.16 -10.71 -0.31
C PHE A 365 29.51 -10.84 -1.01
N ASP A 366 30.31 -9.76 -1.01
CA ASP A 366 31.64 -9.73 -1.63
C ASP A 366 32.65 -10.67 -0.93
N ASP A 367 32.48 -10.89 0.38
CA ASP A 367 33.33 -11.80 1.17
C ASP A 367 32.94 -13.29 1.01
N ILE A 368 31.76 -13.60 0.45
CA ILE A 368 31.27 -14.97 0.27
C ILE A 368 31.76 -15.53 -1.07
N ASN A 369 32.40 -16.71 -1.03
CA ASN A 369 32.74 -17.45 -2.26
C ASN A 369 31.47 -17.88 -3.01
N GLU A 370 31.46 -17.84 -4.35
CA GLU A 370 30.29 -18.20 -5.17
C GLU A 370 29.68 -19.57 -4.79
N ASP A 371 30.52 -20.57 -4.50
CA ASP A 371 30.08 -21.91 -4.07
C ASP A 371 29.26 -21.91 -2.77
N GLU A 372 29.50 -20.94 -1.87
CA GLU A 372 28.78 -20.81 -0.60
C GLU A 372 27.41 -20.12 -0.74
N ILE A 373 27.16 -19.40 -1.84
CA ILE A 373 25.88 -18.74 -2.12
C ILE A 373 24.79 -19.78 -2.36
N PHE A 374 25.14 -20.87 -3.05
CA PHE A 374 24.24 -21.97 -3.42
C PHE A 374 24.07 -23.02 -2.30
N ALA A 375 24.93 -23.03 -1.29
CA ALA A 375 24.80 -23.89 -0.12
C ALA A 375 23.61 -23.49 0.76
N LEU A 376 23.14 -24.33 1.70
CA LEU A 376 22.07 -23.97 2.64
C LEU A 376 22.41 -22.68 3.45
N PRO A 377 21.41 -21.93 3.95
CA PRO A 377 21.65 -20.73 4.76
C PRO A 377 22.59 -21.04 5.93
N SER A 378 23.85 -20.65 5.81
CA SER A 378 24.85 -20.83 6.86
C SER A 378 24.77 -19.63 7.82
N LYS A 379 25.22 -19.81 9.06
CA LYS A 379 25.35 -18.71 10.01
C LYS A 379 26.27 -17.60 9.47
N LYS A 380 27.25 -17.96 8.63
CA LYS A 380 28.20 -17.01 8.03
C LYS A 380 27.51 -16.07 7.04
N ARG A 381 26.65 -16.57 6.16
CA ARG A 381 26.02 -15.74 5.13
C ARG A 381 24.79 -14.95 5.57
N CYS A 382 24.33 -15.09 6.81
CA CYS A 382 23.18 -14.34 7.36
C CYS A 382 21.93 -14.33 6.45
N GLY A 383 21.73 -15.37 5.64
CA GLY A 383 20.62 -15.47 4.69
C GLY A 383 20.78 -14.75 3.35
N ILE A 384 21.96 -14.18 3.06
CA ILE A 384 22.30 -13.58 1.77
C ILE A 384 22.27 -14.64 0.67
N THR A 385 21.52 -14.38 -0.40
CA THR A 385 21.35 -15.27 -1.57
C THR A 385 21.70 -14.59 -2.90
N HIS A 386 21.81 -13.27 -2.93
CA HIS A 386 22.20 -12.48 -4.11
C HIS A 386 22.69 -11.10 -3.67
N HIS A 387 23.32 -10.37 -4.59
CA HIS A 387 23.79 -9.01 -4.33
C HIS A 387 22.60 -8.10 -4.05
N PRO A 388 22.61 -7.28 -2.99
CA PRO A 388 21.55 -6.32 -2.71
C PRO A 388 21.30 -5.38 -3.90
N THR A 389 20.04 -5.04 -4.18
CA THR A 389 19.67 -4.15 -5.30
C THR A 389 19.32 -2.73 -4.85
N SER A 390 19.07 -2.55 -3.55
CA SER A 390 18.82 -1.24 -2.96
C SER A 390 20.13 -0.54 -2.59
N GLU A 391 20.21 0.77 -2.81
CA GLU A 391 21.30 1.62 -2.27
C GLU A 391 20.99 2.20 -0.89
N ILE A 392 19.74 2.12 -0.44
CA ILE A 392 19.30 2.62 0.87
C ILE A 392 18.87 1.46 1.77
N ASN A 393 18.97 1.67 3.08
CA ASN A 393 18.63 0.65 4.06
C ASN A 393 17.14 0.29 4.02
N ILE A 394 16.85 -1.01 4.07
CA ILE A 394 15.50 -1.59 4.08
C ILE A 394 15.05 -1.80 5.53
N LEU A 395 14.87 -0.71 6.28
CA LEU A 395 14.54 -0.76 7.73
C LEU A 395 13.04 -0.61 7.98
N ALA A 396 12.23 -1.42 7.30
CA ALA A 396 10.78 -1.38 7.47
C ALA A 396 10.18 -2.78 7.55
N ALA A 397 9.15 -2.90 8.39
CA ALA A 397 8.29 -4.07 8.44
C ALA A 397 6.98 -3.77 7.72
N SER A 398 6.45 -4.76 6.98
CA SER A 398 5.14 -4.66 6.32
C SER A 398 4.04 -5.09 7.32
N PRO A 399 3.24 -4.17 7.89
CA PRO A 399 2.28 -4.55 8.94
C PRO A 399 1.22 -5.52 8.44
N LEU A 400 0.80 -5.37 7.17
CA LEU A 400 -0.14 -6.27 6.52
C LEU A 400 0.40 -7.71 6.48
N HIS A 401 1.64 -7.90 6.04
CA HIS A 401 2.23 -9.23 5.94
C HIS A 401 2.57 -9.82 7.30
N ALA A 402 3.01 -9.00 8.27
CA ALA A 402 3.18 -9.45 9.65
C ALA A 402 1.88 -10.04 10.19
N TYR A 403 0.75 -9.36 9.94
CA TYR A 403 -0.56 -9.79 10.37
C TYR A 403 -1.01 -11.11 9.73
N LEU A 404 -0.79 -11.24 8.42
CA LEU A 404 -1.07 -12.49 7.68
C LEU A 404 -0.19 -13.65 8.16
N CYS A 405 1.09 -13.39 8.43
CA CYS A 405 2.03 -14.38 8.95
C CYS A 405 1.62 -14.86 10.35
N VAL A 406 1.23 -13.94 11.25
CA VAL A 406 0.75 -14.29 12.60
C VAL A 406 -0.55 -15.10 12.52
N PHE A 407 -1.50 -14.69 11.66
CA PHE A 407 -2.72 -15.47 11.43
C PHE A 407 -2.40 -16.90 10.98
N ARG A 408 -1.56 -17.03 9.94
CA ARG A 408 -1.14 -18.33 9.40
C ARG A 408 -0.45 -19.18 10.47
N TRP A 409 0.38 -18.58 11.30
CA TRP A 409 1.06 -19.28 12.39
C TRP A 409 0.07 -19.85 13.42
N TYR A 410 -0.91 -19.04 13.86
CA TYR A 410 -1.97 -19.53 14.75
C TYR A 410 -2.79 -20.66 14.14
N MET A 411 -3.17 -20.54 12.86
CA MET A 411 -3.90 -21.60 12.17
C MET A 411 -3.09 -22.89 12.08
N LEU A 412 -1.80 -22.80 11.73
CA LEU A 412 -0.91 -23.95 11.71
C LEU A 412 -0.81 -24.60 13.10
N LEU A 413 -0.70 -23.82 14.17
CA LEU A 413 -0.68 -24.33 15.54
C LEU A 413 -1.96 -25.10 15.87
N ILE A 414 -3.12 -24.55 15.54
CA ILE A 414 -4.43 -25.21 15.75
C ILE A 414 -4.50 -26.52 14.96
N TYR A 415 -4.07 -26.52 13.70
CA TYR A 415 -4.07 -27.74 12.87
C TYR A 415 -3.18 -28.84 13.48
N HIS A 416 -2.00 -28.48 14.00
CA HIS A 416 -1.07 -29.43 14.63
C HIS A 416 -1.62 -29.99 15.95
N LEU A 417 -2.22 -29.14 16.78
CA LEU A 417 -2.85 -29.56 18.03
C LEU A 417 -4.02 -30.52 17.77
N ASP A 418 -4.90 -30.18 16.83
CA ASP A 418 -6.04 -31.02 16.43
C ASP A 418 -5.59 -32.36 15.81
N ALA A 419 -4.45 -32.37 15.13
CA ALA A 419 -3.84 -33.59 14.58
C ALA A 419 -3.07 -34.43 15.62
N GLY A 420 -2.85 -33.91 16.84
CA GLY A 420 -1.95 -34.52 17.82
C GLY A 420 -0.48 -34.58 17.35
N CYS A 421 -0.07 -33.68 16.45
CA CYS A 421 1.24 -33.69 15.82
C CYS A 421 2.18 -32.67 16.48
N LYS A 422 3.14 -33.17 17.26
CA LYS A 422 4.15 -32.32 17.92
C LYS A 422 5.27 -31.83 16.99
N LYS A 423 5.50 -32.53 15.88
CA LYS A 423 6.51 -32.15 14.89
C LYS A 423 5.92 -31.12 13.93
N TRP A 424 6.54 -29.95 13.83
CA TRP A 424 6.16 -28.90 12.90
C TRP A 424 6.52 -29.29 11.47
N SER A 425 5.60 -29.95 10.77
CA SER A 425 5.82 -30.43 9.40
C SER A 425 4.54 -30.27 8.56
N PRO A 426 4.56 -29.42 7.52
CA PRO A 426 3.39 -29.20 6.68
C PRO A 426 3.00 -30.43 5.85
N THR A 427 3.91 -31.38 5.67
CA THR A 427 3.69 -32.62 4.90
C THR A 427 3.03 -33.75 5.70
N CYS A 428 2.74 -33.54 6.99
CA CYS A 428 2.07 -34.55 7.79
C CYS A 428 0.61 -34.73 7.32
N THR A 429 0.26 -35.94 6.87
CA THR A 429 -1.09 -36.27 6.38
C THR A 429 -2.17 -35.96 7.42
N LYS A 430 -1.93 -36.28 8.70
CA LYS A 430 -2.85 -35.94 9.80
C LYS A 430 -3.11 -34.43 9.92
N VAL A 431 -2.10 -33.60 9.69
CA VAL A 431 -2.23 -32.13 9.70
C VAL A 431 -3.04 -31.66 8.49
N GLN A 432 -2.88 -32.28 7.32
CA GLN A 432 -3.68 -31.96 6.14
C GLN A 432 -5.16 -32.33 6.32
N ASP A 433 -5.45 -33.47 6.97
CA ASP A 433 -6.82 -33.88 7.29
C ASP A 433 -7.46 -32.94 8.33
N SER A 434 -6.70 -32.57 9.36
CA SER A 434 -7.06 -31.57 10.36
C SER A 434 -7.39 -30.22 9.72
N LEU A 435 -6.54 -29.73 8.81
CA LEU A 435 -6.74 -28.51 8.05
C LEU A 435 -8.05 -28.54 7.24
N LYS A 436 -8.36 -29.63 6.52
CA LYS A 436 -9.62 -29.75 5.77
C LYS A 436 -10.84 -29.73 6.69
N ARG A 437 -10.76 -30.45 7.81
CA ARG A 437 -11.83 -30.50 8.82
C ARG A 437 -12.08 -29.13 9.46
N ILE A 438 -11.03 -28.48 9.96
CA ILE A 438 -11.14 -27.18 10.63
C ILE A 438 -11.64 -26.10 9.66
N ARG A 439 -11.19 -26.09 8.40
CA ARG A 439 -11.72 -25.18 7.38
C ARG A 439 -13.23 -25.37 7.19
N SER A 440 -13.69 -26.61 7.08
CA SER A 440 -15.11 -26.92 6.91
C SER A 440 -15.95 -26.43 8.10
N ILE A 441 -15.41 -26.55 9.31
CA ILE A 441 -16.08 -26.08 10.54
C ILE A 441 -16.14 -24.55 10.59
N ILE A 442 -15.04 -23.87 10.27
CA ILE A 442 -14.97 -22.40 10.23
C ILE A 442 -15.88 -21.85 9.15
N GLU A 443 -15.92 -22.46 7.97
CA GLU A 443 -16.83 -22.05 6.90
C GLU A 443 -18.29 -22.23 7.33
N ALA A 444 -18.64 -23.39 7.91
CA ALA A 444 -20.02 -23.66 8.34
C ALA A 444 -20.49 -22.77 9.51
N LYS A 445 -19.62 -22.50 10.49
CA LYS A 445 -20.01 -21.78 11.72
C LYS A 445 -19.76 -20.28 11.66
N CYS A 446 -18.72 -19.85 10.96
CA CYS A 446 -18.32 -18.44 10.89
C CYS A 446 -18.63 -17.81 9.53
N SER A 447 -19.03 -18.58 8.51
CA SER A 447 -19.19 -18.09 7.13
C SER A 447 -17.91 -17.46 6.56
N ILE A 448 -16.73 -17.93 6.99
CA ILE A 448 -15.41 -17.42 6.56
C ILE A 448 -14.66 -18.52 5.82
N LYS A 449 -14.12 -18.19 4.65
CA LYS A 449 -13.26 -19.08 3.85
C LYS A 449 -11.79 -18.76 4.09
N ILE A 450 -11.04 -19.72 4.63
CA ILE A 450 -9.60 -19.57 4.90
C ILE A 450 -8.76 -20.58 4.12
N ASP A 451 -7.57 -20.13 3.73
CA ASP A 451 -6.51 -20.92 3.10
C ASP A 451 -6.94 -21.72 1.85
N ILE A 452 -8.00 -21.30 1.15
CA ILE A 452 -8.42 -21.90 -0.13
C ILE A 452 -7.50 -21.34 -1.21
N PRO A 453 -6.73 -22.16 -1.94
CA PRO A 453 -5.90 -21.68 -3.04
C PRO A 453 -6.75 -20.96 -4.08
N SER A 454 -6.28 -19.79 -4.54
CA SER A 454 -6.91 -19.10 -5.66
C SER A 454 -6.26 -19.56 -6.97
N SER A 455 -7.03 -19.61 -8.07
CA SER A 455 -6.49 -19.88 -9.42
C SER A 455 -5.47 -18.83 -9.87
N GLN A 456 -5.50 -17.65 -9.23
CA GLN A 456 -4.64 -16.51 -9.49
C GLN A 456 -3.44 -16.45 -8.54
N GLY A 457 -3.13 -17.54 -7.84
CA GLY A 457 -2.09 -17.57 -6.80
C GLY A 457 -2.58 -17.00 -5.47
N GLY A 458 -1.84 -17.27 -4.40
CA GLY A 458 -2.24 -16.92 -3.04
C GLY A 458 -3.39 -17.78 -2.51
N THR A 459 -4.07 -17.29 -1.47
CA THR A 459 -5.17 -18.00 -0.82
C THR A 459 -6.34 -17.06 -0.50
N SER A 460 -7.49 -17.62 -0.13
CA SER A 460 -8.64 -16.85 0.36
C SER A 460 -8.35 -16.06 1.64
N THR A 461 -7.23 -16.33 2.33
CA THR A 461 -6.77 -15.59 3.50
C THR A 461 -6.18 -14.25 3.09
N THR A 462 -7.06 -13.25 2.96
CA THR A 462 -6.68 -11.85 2.72
C THR A 462 -6.46 -11.09 4.03
N GLY A 463 -5.95 -9.85 3.94
CA GLY A 463 -5.79 -8.98 5.10
C GLY A 463 -7.10 -8.75 5.87
N ASN A 464 -8.23 -8.58 5.15
CA ASN A 464 -9.54 -8.40 5.77
C ASN A 464 -10.03 -9.67 6.47
N VAL A 465 -9.79 -10.85 5.87
CA VAL A 465 -10.12 -12.13 6.53
C VAL A 465 -9.34 -12.25 7.84
N ALA A 466 -8.02 -12.04 7.81
CA ALA A 466 -7.21 -12.08 9.02
C ALA A 466 -7.73 -11.08 10.07
N ARG A 467 -8.05 -9.84 9.67
CA ARG A 467 -8.52 -8.80 10.60
C ARG A 467 -9.84 -9.16 11.25
N ASN A 468 -10.76 -9.70 10.48
CA ASN A 468 -12.06 -10.11 11.00
C ASN A 468 -11.92 -11.27 11.99
N CYS A 469 -11.04 -12.24 11.71
CA CYS A 469 -10.73 -13.32 12.64
C CYS A 469 -10.13 -12.82 13.97
N PHE A 470 -9.30 -11.79 13.93
CA PHE A 470 -8.70 -11.18 15.12
C PHE A 470 -9.54 -10.05 15.74
N ARG A 471 -10.61 -9.58 15.10
CA ARG A 471 -11.54 -8.62 15.69
C ARG A 471 -12.58 -9.35 16.53
N ASP A 472 -13.15 -10.42 15.97
CA ASP A 472 -14.13 -11.26 16.63
C ASP A 472 -13.48 -12.46 17.35
N LYS A 473 -12.47 -12.12 18.17
CA LYS A 473 -11.44 -13.04 18.72
C LYS A 473 -12.02 -14.27 19.41
N ARG A 474 -13.16 -14.11 20.09
CA ARG A 474 -13.72 -15.18 20.94
C ARG A 474 -14.41 -16.25 20.13
N ASP A 475 -15.06 -15.90 19.04
CA ASP A 475 -15.91 -16.85 18.32
C ASP A 475 -15.12 -17.57 17.23
N PHE A 476 -14.24 -16.86 16.51
CA PHE A 476 -13.41 -17.49 15.49
C PHE A 476 -12.47 -18.55 16.08
N PHE A 477 -11.61 -18.19 17.04
CA PHE A 477 -10.65 -19.14 17.60
C PHE A 477 -11.31 -20.22 18.45
N ARG A 478 -12.44 -19.94 19.12
CA ARG A 478 -13.22 -20.97 19.82
C ARG A 478 -13.83 -21.96 18.81
N CYS A 479 -14.34 -21.47 17.69
CA CYS A 479 -14.82 -22.32 16.62
C CYS A 479 -13.69 -23.20 16.07
N ALA A 480 -12.56 -22.60 15.71
CA ALA A 480 -11.39 -23.29 15.17
C ALA A 480 -10.80 -24.34 16.13
N THR A 481 -10.91 -24.11 17.44
CA THR A 481 -10.38 -25.01 18.49
C THR A 481 -11.41 -26.00 19.05
N SER A 482 -12.67 -25.96 18.58
CA SER A 482 -13.76 -26.79 19.13
C SER A 482 -13.58 -28.29 18.94
N THR A 483 -12.66 -28.72 18.09
CA THR A 483 -12.34 -30.14 17.83
C THR A 483 -11.10 -30.64 18.57
N ILE A 484 -10.33 -29.74 19.20
CA ILE A 484 -9.07 -30.11 19.87
C ILE A 484 -9.39 -30.90 21.15
N ASN A 485 -8.70 -32.03 21.32
CA ASN A 485 -8.92 -32.93 22.44
C ASN A 485 -8.67 -32.21 23.80
N PRO A 486 -9.55 -32.35 24.80
CA PRO A 486 -9.45 -31.69 26.09
C PRO A 486 -8.18 -31.98 26.93
N VAL A 487 -7.29 -32.86 26.49
CA VAL A 487 -6.00 -33.12 27.16
C VAL A 487 -5.00 -31.96 26.98
N ASP A 488 -5.15 -31.12 25.96
CA ASP A 488 -4.23 -30.00 25.66
C ASP A 488 -4.69 -28.63 26.20
N LYS A 489 -5.48 -28.62 27.29
CA LYS A 489 -6.10 -27.43 27.91
C LYS A 489 -5.16 -26.24 28.18
N PRO A 490 -3.90 -26.41 28.65
CA PRO A 490 -3.00 -25.29 28.89
C PRO A 490 -2.62 -24.54 27.60
N THR A 491 -2.33 -25.27 26.53
CA THR A 491 -1.97 -24.68 25.22
C THR A 491 -3.19 -24.01 24.57
N LEU A 492 -4.37 -24.62 24.69
CA LEU A 492 -5.65 -24.03 24.29
C LEU A 492 -5.91 -22.70 25.00
N LYS A 493 -5.70 -22.67 26.33
CA LYS A 493 -5.86 -21.44 27.13
C LYS A 493 -4.87 -20.36 26.70
N MET A 494 -3.62 -20.72 26.39
CA MET A 494 -2.63 -19.77 25.86
C MET A 494 -3.14 -19.15 24.55
N ILE A 495 -3.52 -19.94 23.54
CA ILE A 495 -4.03 -19.43 22.25
C ILE A 495 -5.23 -18.49 22.44
N GLN A 496 -6.17 -18.86 23.31
CA GLN A 496 -7.36 -18.06 23.60
C GLN A 496 -7.06 -16.78 24.39
N THR A 497 -5.91 -16.71 25.06
CA THR A 497 -5.51 -15.57 25.90
C THR A 497 -4.54 -14.65 25.16
N THR A 498 -3.54 -15.17 24.43
CA THR A 498 -2.57 -14.39 23.63
C THR A 498 -3.15 -13.84 22.33
N SER A 499 -4.30 -14.37 21.90
CA SER A 499 -5.07 -13.74 20.82
C SER A 499 -5.80 -12.47 21.29
N ARG A 500 -6.03 -12.27 22.60
CA ARG A 500 -6.59 -11.04 23.19
C ARG A 500 -5.57 -9.91 23.13
#